data_AF-A0A972G744-F1
#
_entry.id   AF-A0A972G744-F1
#
_cell.length_a   1.000
_cell.length_b   1.000
_cell.length_c   1.000
_cell.angle_alpha   90.00
_cell.angle_beta   90.00
_cell.angle_gamma   90.00
#
_symmetry.space_group_name_H-M   'P 1'
#
loop_
_entity.id
_entity.type
_entity.pdbx_description
1 polymer ?
#
loop_
_entity_poly.entity_id
_entity_poly.type
_entity_poly.pdbx_seq_one_letter_code
_entity_poly.pdbx_strand_id
1 'polypeptide(L)'
;MNIFSAKTHTSPADIIWRLAKSYRLDSRKQGHTLNIDKTQHDVTVTVHWLFADAQRVLLRYTTTSTDGQRYKQRDQLTSSNGTVFPYQNGFGIVGSSERMRITMSETAGAHIAAFQLMPHPSDGESTDMRLTINVRG
;
A
#
# COMPACT_ATOMS: atom_id res chain seq x y z
N MET A 1 20.50 31.98 -20.30
CA MET A 1 19.05 31.69 -20.36
C MET A 1 18.86 30.22 -20.04
N ASN A 2 18.32 29.94 -18.83
CA ASN A 2 17.66 28.74 -18.27
C ASN A 2 18.25 27.33 -18.60
N ILE A 3 18.08 26.29 -17.78
CA ILE A 3 16.92 25.92 -16.96
C ILE A 3 17.40 25.07 -15.77
N PHE A 4 17.05 25.47 -14.54
CA PHE A 4 17.11 24.59 -13.38
C PHE A 4 16.19 23.38 -13.59
N SER A 5 16.72 22.16 -13.60
CA SER A 5 15.91 20.95 -13.43
C SER A 5 16.04 20.49 -11.98
N ALA A 6 15.23 21.10 -11.10
CA ALA A 6 14.95 20.50 -9.82
C ALA A 6 14.05 19.28 -10.10
N LYS A 7 14.63 18.10 -10.23
CA LYS A 7 13.89 16.84 -10.09
C LYS A 7 13.36 16.84 -8.65
N THR A 8 12.12 17.25 -8.45
CA THR A 8 11.45 17.13 -7.17
C THR A 8 11.41 15.64 -6.83
N HIS A 9 12.27 15.22 -5.90
CA HIS A 9 12.13 13.93 -5.22
C HIS A 9 10.73 13.95 -4.59
N THR A 10 9.78 13.33 -5.28
CA THR A 10 8.43 13.17 -4.78
C THR A 10 8.50 12.07 -3.74
N SER A 11 8.14 12.37 -2.49
CA SER A 11 8.24 11.38 -1.43
C SER A 11 7.32 10.18 -1.76
N PRO A 12 7.66 8.96 -1.34
CA PRO A 12 6.77 7.81 -1.44
C PRO A 12 5.36 8.08 -0.88
N ALA A 13 5.25 8.93 0.15
CA ALA A 13 3.98 9.38 0.70
C ALA A 13 3.16 10.25 -0.28
N ASP A 14 3.81 11.16 -1.01
CA ASP A 14 3.15 12.00 -2.03
C ASP A 14 2.65 11.16 -3.22
N ILE A 15 3.39 10.10 -3.55
CA ILE A 15 3.05 9.14 -4.60
C ILE A 15 1.76 8.39 -4.22
N ILE A 16 1.70 7.91 -2.99
CA ILE A 16 0.52 7.27 -2.41
C ILE A 16 -0.71 8.18 -2.50
N TRP A 17 -0.57 9.48 -2.23
CA TRP A 17 -1.70 10.42 -2.33
C TRP A 17 -2.24 10.58 -3.75
N ARG A 18 -1.40 10.40 -4.77
CA ARG A 18 -1.84 10.49 -6.17
C ARG A 18 -2.56 9.21 -6.59
N LEU A 19 -2.09 8.05 -6.14
CA LEU A 19 -2.80 6.77 -6.30
C LEU A 19 -4.14 6.76 -5.55
N ALA A 20 -4.20 7.36 -4.36
CA ALA A 20 -5.42 7.44 -3.56
C ALA A 20 -6.59 8.12 -4.28
N LYS A 21 -6.30 9.21 -4.99
CA LYS A 21 -7.31 9.98 -5.73
C LYS A 21 -7.95 9.19 -6.87
N SER A 22 -7.23 8.25 -7.49
CA SER A 22 -7.79 7.45 -8.59
C SER A 22 -8.91 6.52 -8.13
N TYR A 23 -8.93 6.16 -6.84
CA TYR A 23 -10.00 5.36 -6.22
C TYR A 23 -11.23 6.16 -5.79
N ARG A 24 -11.30 7.47 -6.09
CA ARG A 24 -12.35 8.39 -5.61
C ARG A 24 -12.54 8.34 -4.08
N LEU A 25 -11.50 7.96 -3.36
CA LEU A 25 -11.50 7.99 -1.91
C LEU A 25 -11.15 9.41 -1.50
N ASP A 26 -12.08 10.13 -0.89
CA ASP A 26 -11.77 11.31 -0.09
C ASP A 26 -11.14 10.88 1.25
N SER A 27 -10.04 10.13 1.10
CA SER A 27 -9.38 9.32 2.11
C SER A 27 -8.79 10.09 3.28
N ARG A 28 -8.68 11.43 3.16
CA ARG A 28 -8.31 12.30 4.28
C ARG A 28 -9.38 12.34 5.37
N LYS A 29 -10.64 11.99 5.05
CA LYS A 29 -11.76 12.05 6.00
C LYS A 29 -12.20 10.70 6.55
N GLN A 30 -11.72 9.58 6.00
CA GLN A 30 -12.33 8.27 6.27
C GLN A 30 -11.36 7.20 6.80
N GLY A 31 -10.07 7.27 6.48
CA GLY A 31 -9.11 6.28 6.98
C GLY A 31 -8.13 6.84 8.01
N HIS A 32 -7.42 5.95 8.68
CA HIS A 32 -6.47 6.23 9.73
C HIS A 32 -5.03 6.19 9.20
N THR A 33 -4.26 7.22 9.53
CA THR A 33 -2.80 7.21 9.35
C THR A 33 -2.18 6.32 10.42
N LEU A 34 -1.35 5.36 10.01
CA LEU A 34 -0.69 4.39 10.91
C LEU A 34 0.82 4.61 10.97
N ASN A 35 1.47 4.77 9.82
CA ASN A 35 2.94 4.83 9.69
C ASN A 35 3.66 3.75 10.50
N ILE A 36 3.23 2.50 10.34
CA ILE A 36 3.84 1.33 10.97
C ILE A 36 4.73 0.66 9.94
N ASP A 37 5.99 0.45 10.26
CA ASP A 37 6.91 -0.33 9.46
C ASP A 37 7.25 -1.67 10.08
N LYS A 38 7.62 -2.60 9.21
CA LYS A 38 8.20 -3.87 9.59
C LYS A 38 9.21 -4.29 8.55
N THR A 39 10.42 -4.60 9.01
CA THR A 39 11.47 -5.18 8.19
C THR A 39 11.54 -6.68 8.41
N GLN A 40 11.64 -7.44 7.32
CA GLN A 40 11.92 -8.87 7.36
C GLN A 40 12.91 -9.21 6.24
N HIS A 41 14.08 -9.75 6.62
CA HIS A 41 15.25 -9.83 5.75
C HIS A 41 15.60 -8.45 5.18
N ASP A 42 15.78 -8.33 3.87
CA ASP A 42 16.16 -7.10 3.17
C ASP A 42 14.98 -6.22 2.76
N VAL A 43 13.77 -6.57 3.19
CA VAL A 43 12.54 -5.88 2.77
C VAL A 43 11.92 -5.17 3.95
N THR A 44 11.73 -3.86 3.81
CA THR A 44 10.92 -3.05 4.72
C THR A 44 9.58 -2.75 4.07
N VAL A 45 8.51 -3.08 4.77
CA VAL A 45 7.16 -2.63 4.43
C VAL A 45 6.79 -1.53 5.39
N THR A 46 6.28 -0.40 4.88
CA THR A 46 5.70 0.66 5.72
C THR A 46 4.24 0.87 5.34
N VAL A 47 3.32 0.55 6.25
CA VAL A 47 1.89 0.85 6.11
C VAL A 47 1.65 2.28 6.57
N HIS A 48 1.32 3.16 5.64
CA HIS A 48 1.09 4.57 5.91
C HIS A 48 -0.34 4.85 6.34
N TRP A 49 -1.30 4.12 5.77
CA TRP A 49 -2.72 4.43 5.94
C TRP A 49 -3.58 3.18 5.74
N LEU A 50 -4.66 3.13 6.50
CA LEU A 50 -5.67 2.08 6.48
C LEU A 50 -7.07 2.71 6.46
N PHE A 51 -7.95 2.15 5.65
CA PHE A 51 -9.38 2.37 5.76
C PHE A 51 -10.09 1.03 5.81
N ALA A 52 -11.11 0.92 6.64
CA ALA A 52 -11.99 -0.23 6.69
C ALA A 52 -13.43 0.26 6.84
N ASP A 53 -14.35 -0.35 6.10
CA ASP A 53 -15.79 -0.20 6.27
C ASP A 53 -16.46 -1.59 6.30
N ALA A 54 -17.78 -1.66 6.23
CA ALA A 54 -18.50 -2.93 6.24
C ALA A 54 -18.25 -3.83 4.99
N GLN A 55 -17.65 -3.29 3.93
CA GLN A 55 -17.52 -3.96 2.63
C GLN A 55 -16.07 -4.23 2.24
N ARG A 56 -15.10 -3.47 2.76
CA ARG A 56 -13.72 -3.56 2.29
C ARG A 56 -12.70 -3.02 3.29
N VAL A 57 -11.47 -3.50 3.10
CA VAL A 57 -10.25 -2.95 3.68
C VAL A 57 -9.38 -2.38 2.57
N LEU A 58 -8.87 -1.17 2.76
CA LEU A 58 -7.96 -0.50 1.86
C LEU A 58 -6.67 -0.14 2.60
N LEU A 59 -5.55 -0.56 2.03
CA LEU A 59 -4.22 -0.34 2.59
C LEU A 59 -3.39 0.50 1.64
N ARG A 60 -2.62 1.42 2.21
CA ARG A 60 -1.56 2.15 1.50
C ARG A 60 -0.26 1.90 2.17
N TYR A 61 0.71 1.45 1.39
CA TYR A 61 1.99 1.09 1.95
C TYR A 61 3.10 1.26 0.93
N THR A 62 4.32 1.33 1.42
CA THR A 62 5.52 1.30 0.61
C THR A 62 6.30 0.03 0.91
N THR A 63 7.09 -0.38 -0.06
CA THR A 63 8.09 -1.43 0.07
C THR A 63 9.44 -0.84 -0.27
N THR A 64 10.47 -1.08 0.52
CA THR A 64 11.85 -0.77 0.16
C THR A 64 12.71 -2.01 0.32
N SER A 65 13.61 -2.23 -0.65
CA SER A 65 14.61 -3.30 -0.57
C SER A 65 16.01 -2.75 -0.44
N THR A 66 16.83 -3.40 0.39
CA THR A 66 18.27 -3.17 0.48
C THR A 66 19.07 -4.04 -0.50
N ASP A 67 18.50 -5.12 -1.02
CA ASP A 67 19.20 -6.10 -1.88
C ASP A 67 19.20 -5.74 -3.39
N GLY A 68 18.59 -4.62 -3.78
CA GLY A 68 18.51 -4.22 -5.18
C GLY A 68 17.41 -4.88 -6.00
N GLN A 69 16.72 -5.90 -5.47
CA GLN A 69 15.81 -6.73 -6.25
C GLN A 69 14.40 -6.12 -6.36
N ARG A 70 13.79 -6.34 -7.53
CA ARG A 70 12.37 -6.06 -7.75
C ARG A 70 11.57 -7.27 -7.34
N TYR A 71 10.52 -7.03 -6.57
CA TYR A 71 9.69 -8.11 -6.09
C TYR A 71 8.35 -8.19 -6.79
N LYS A 72 7.93 -9.42 -7.10
CA LYS A 72 6.54 -9.68 -7.45
C LYS A 72 5.73 -9.73 -6.16
N GLN A 73 4.89 -8.73 -6.01
CA GLN A 73 4.04 -8.56 -4.85
C GLN A 73 2.77 -9.40 -4.98
N ARG A 74 2.47 -10.20 -3.94
CA ARG A 74 1.17 -10.84 -3.77
C ARG A 74 0.66 -10.58 -2.37
N ASP A 75 -0.36 -9.74 -2.30
CA ASP A 75 -0.91 -9.28 -1.03
C ASP A 75 -2.03 -10.20 -0.58
N GLN A 76 -2.00 -10.53 0.71
CA GLN A 76 -3.02 -11.33 1.35
C GLN A 76 -3.39 -10.72 2.69
N LEU A 77 -4.68 -10.54 2.93
CA LEU A 77 -5.21 -10.14 4.21
C LEU A 77 -5.90 -11.34 4.84
N THR A 78 -5.53 -11.65 6.08
CA THR A 78 -6.06 -12.80 6.82
C THR A 78 -6.46 -12.33 8.22
N SER A 79 -7.61 -12.76 8.74
CA SER A 79 -7.99 -12.53 10.14
C SER A 79 -7.23 -13.47 11.09
N SER A 80 -7.29 -13.19 12.39
CA SER A 80 -6.71 -14.05 13.45
C SER A 80 -7.26 -15.47 13.45
N ASN A 81 -8.53 -15.68 13.06
CA ASN A 81 -9.15 -17.00 12.93
C ASN A 81 -8.77 -17.74 11.62
N GLY A 82 -7.89 -17.16 10.79
CA GLY A 82 -7.41 -17.78 9.55
C GLY A 82 -8.27 -17.52 8.32
N THR A 83 -9.34 -16.72 8.42
CA THR A 83 -10.16 -16.34 7.25
C THR A 83 -9.35 -15.47 6.31
N VAL A 84 -9.25 -15.87 5.04
CA VAL A 84 -8.56 -15.10 4.00
C VAL A 84 -9.56 -14.18 3.31
N PHE A 85 -9.30 -12.89 3.31
CA PHE A 85 -10.12 -11.91 2.62
C PHE A 85 -9.75 -11.83 1.14
N PRO A 86 -10.71 -11.91 0.21
CA PRO A 86 -10.43 -11.84 -1.22
C PRO A 86 -9.78 -10.51 -1.61
N TYR A 87 -8.65 -10.58 -2.33
CA TYR A 87 -8.08 -9.40 -2.99
C TYR A 87 -9.01 -8.94 -4.12
N GLN A 88 -9.44 -7.69 -4.09
CA GLN A 88 -10.31 -7.12 -5.13
C GLN A 88 -9.48 -6.51 -6.25
N ASN A 89 -8.62 -5.54 -5.89
CA ASN A 89 -7.77 -4.83 -6.82
C ASN A 89 -6.66 -4.08 -6.08
N GLY A 90 -5.76 -3.49 -6.84
CA GLY A 90 -4.68 -2.69 -6.32
C GLY A 90 -3.82 -2.13 -7.44
N PHE A 91 -3.06 -1.10 -7.10
CA PHE A 91 -2.11 -0.47 -8.00
C PHE A 91 -0.79 -0.27 -7.27
N GLY A 92 0.30 -0.61 -7.95
CA GLY A 92 1.66 -0.40 -7.49
C GLY A 92 2.44 0.42 -8.51
N ILE A 93 3.34 1.26 -8.01
CA ILE A 93 4.41 1.86 -8.81
C ILE A 93 5.71 1.39 -8.22
N VAL A 94 6.63 0.94 -9.06
CA VAL A 94 8.02 0.64 -8.69
C VAL A 94 8.92 1.49 -9.58
N GLY A 95 9.97 2.10 -9.03
CA GLY A 95 10.85 3.00 -9.78
C GLY A 95 10.13 4.26 -10.27
N SER A 96 9.99 4.44 -11.58
CA SER A 96 9.41 5.65 -12.16
C SER A 96 8.13 5.43 -12.96
N SER A 97 7.25 6.43 -12.94
CA SER A 97 6.06 6.49 -13.80
C SER A 97 5.98 7.87 -14.45
N GLU A 98 6.11 7.93 -15.78
CA GLU A 98 6.01 9.19 -16.53
C GLU A 98 4.57 9.74 -16.51
N ARG A 99 3.57 8.87 -16.76
CA ARG A 99 2.14 9.22 -16.70
C ARG A 99 1.77 9.83 -15.36
N MET A 100 2.35 9.30 -14.28
CA MET A 100 2.13 9.82 -12.95
C MET A 100 3.19 10.83 -12.51
N ARG A 101 4.19 11.19 -13.32
CA ARG A 101 5.30 12.10 -12.94
C ARG A 101 5.90 11.77 -11.58
N ILE A 102 6.35 10.53 -11.43
CA ILE A 102 6.82 9.95 -10.18
C ILE A 102 8.17 9.26 -10.42
N THR A 103 9.11 9.46 -9.51
CA THR A 103 10.42 8.80 -9.52
C THR A 103 10.75 8.31 -8.11
N MET A 104 11.02 7.02 -7.96
CA MET A 104 11.46 6.34 -6.75
C MET A 104 12.75 5.56 -7.06
N SER A 105 13.48 5.09 -6.03
CA SER A 105 14.53 4.10 -6.28
C SER A 105 13.90 2.86 -6.92
N GLU A 106 14.66 2.14 -7.75
CA GLU A 106 14.15 0.93 -8.41
C GLU A 106 13.78 -0.19 -7.43
N THR A 107 14.31 -0.08 -6.21
CA THR A 107 14.08 -0.97 -5.07
C THR A 107 12.92 -0.53 -4.19
N ALA A 108 12.32 0.61 -4.48
CA ALA A 108 11.20 1.15 -3.74
C ALA A 108 9.90 1.05 -4.56
N GLY A 109 8.83 0.70 -3.85
CA GLY A 109 7.49 0.60 -4.40
C GLY A 109 6.48 1.32 -3.53
N ALA A 110 5.45 1.87 -4.16
CA ALA A 110 4.31 2.50 -3.50
C ALA A 110 3.02 1.85 -4.00
N HIS A 111 2.19 1.38 -3.07
CA HIS A 111 1.11 0.46 -3.36
C HIS A 111 -0.19 0.84 -2.66
N ILE A 112 -1.30 0.54 -3.34
CA ILE A 112 -2.63 0.49 -2.78
C ILE A 112 -3.18 -0.92 -3.00
N ALA A 113 -3.65 -1.56 -1.93
CA ALA A 113 -4.31 -2.85 -1.99
C ALA A 113 -5.73 -2.77 -1.41
N ALA A 114 -6.68 -3.40 -2.08
CA ALA A 114 -8.08 -3.49 -1.66
C ALA A 114 -8.49 -4.95 -1.45
N PHE A 115 -9.12 -5.21 -0.31
CA PHE A 115 -9.63 -6.51 0.08
C PHE A 115 -11.12 -6.42 0.36
N GLN A 116 -11.89 -7.41 -0.10
CA GLN A 116 -13.31 -7.49 0.19
C GLN A 116 -13.51 -8.04 1.60
N LEU A 117 -14.26 -7.31 2.40
CA LEU A 117 -14.90 -7.88 3.57
C LEU A 117 -16.21 -8.48 3.09
N MET A 118 -16.29 -9.82 3.08
CA MET A 118 -17.58 -10.47 3.00
C MET A 118 -18.32 -10.16 4.31
N PRO A 119 -19.64 -9.93 4.28
CA PRO A 119 -20.39 -9.70 5.52
C PRO A 119 -20.11 -10.87 6.47
N HIS A 120 -19.39 -10.57 7.56
CA HIS A 120 -19.24 -11.50 8.66
C HIS A 120 -20.53 -11.43 9.46
N PRO A 121 -21.26 -12.54 9.64
CA PRO A 121 -22.44 -12.55 10.50
C PRO A 121 -21.97 -12.53 11.96
N SER A 122 -21.59 -11.36 12.46
CA SER A 122 -21.55 -11.08 13.91
C SER A 122 -21.24 -9.60 14.14
N ASP A 123 -22.28 -8.89 14.60
CA ASP A 123 -22.22 -7.52 15.08
C ASP A 123 -21.25 -7.39 16.27
N GLY A 124 -20.17 -6.61 16.10
CA GLY A 124 -19.43 -6.01 17.22
C GLY A 124 -18.17 -6.72 17.73
N GLU A 125 -17.73 -7.84 17.14
CA GLU A 125 -16.46 -8.47 17.54
C GLU A 125 -15.26 -7.77 16.88
N SER A 126 -14.32 -7.28 17.68
CA SER A 126 -13.06 -6.74 17.17
C SER A 126 -12.29 -7.86 16.46
N THR A 127 -12.04 -7.69 15.17
CA THR A 127 -11.31 -8.68 14.38
C THR A 127 -9.88 -8.21 14.18
N ASP A 128 -8.95 -8.92 14.81
CA ASP A 128 -7.52 -8.75 14.52
C ASP A 128 -7.23 -9.18 13.08
N MET A 129 -6.63 -8.29 12.30
CA MET A 129 -6.25 -8.55 10.91
C MET A 129 -4.73 -8.57 10.76
N ARG A 130 -4.24 -9.52 9.97
CA ARG A 130 -2.85 -9.67 9.59
C ARG A 130 -2.69 -9.48 8.09
N LEU A 131 -1.96 -8.44 7.72
CA LEU A 131 -1.49 -8.26 6.35
C LEU A 131 -0.23 -9.11 6.14
N THR A 132 -0.25 -9.94 5.11
CA THR A 132 0.91 -10.68 4.61
C THR A 132 1.21 -10.19 3.20
N ILE A 133 2.36 -9.54 3.04
CA ILE A 133 2.87 -9.15 1.73
C ILE A 133 3.89 -10.21 1.37
N ASN A 134 3.58 -11.02 0.34
CA ASN A 134 4.54 -11.98 -0.17
C ASN A 134 5.41 -11.30 -1.20
N VAL A 135 6.69 -11.27 -0.88
CA VAL A 135 7.72 -10.59 -1.63
C VAL A 135 8.57 -11.70 -2.25
N ARG A 136 8.19 -12.17 -3.45
CA ARG A 136 8.98 -13.20 -4.17
C ARG A 136 10.10 -12.52 -4.95
N GLY A 137 11.34 -12.94 -4.67
CA GLY A 137 12.47 -12.85 -5.58
C GLY A 137 12.37 -13.87 -6.70
#